data_AF-A0A2G8YB32-F1
#
_entry.id   AF-A0A2G8YB32-F1
#
_cell.length_a   1.000
_cell.length_b   1.000
_cell.length_c   1.000
_cell.angle_alpha   90.00
_cell.angle_beta   90.00
_cell.angle_gamma   90.00
#
_symmetry.space_group_name_H-M   'P 1'
#
loop_
_entity.id
_entity.type
_entity.pdbx_description
1 polymer ?
#
loop_
_entity_poly.entity_id
_entity_poly.type
_entity_poly.pdbx_seq_one_letter_code
_entity_poly.pdbx_strand_id
1 'polypeptide(L)'
;RHFQSILESPKPKLFIHGGGDGFTSTSTFEHFFNKAAEPKEKLIVEDVGHFDLEGPDYDPLLCDVIFQFIEKFSATRVRRWKSPFSH
;
A
#
# COMPACT_ATOMS: atom_id res chain seq x y z
N ARG A 1 17.67 9.56 -7.84
CA ARG A 1 16.59 9.57 -6.81
C ARG A 1 15.97 8.17 -6.79
N HIS A 2 16.22 7.36 -5.75
CA HIS A 2 15.94 5.92 -5.77
C HIS A 2 14.45 5.54 -5.81
N PHE A 3 13.53 6.36 -5.29
CA PHE A 3 12.09 6.04 -5.22
C PHE A 3 11.25 6.60 -6.38
N GLN A 4 11.85 7.30 -7.34
CA GLN A 4 11.08 8.00 -8.37
C GLN A 4 10.25 7.03 -9.23
N SER A 5 10.85 5.92 -9.66
CA SER A 5 10.20 4.93 -10.53
C SER A 5 9.02 4.23 -9.86
N ILE A 6 9.04 4.04 -8.53
CA ILE A 6 7.91 3.45 -7.82
C ILE A 6 6.79 4.47 -7.62
N LEU A 7 7.11 5.74 -7.37
CA LEU A 7 6.12 6.80 -7.20
C LEU A 7 5.37 7.09 -8.52
N GLU A 8 6.06 7.09 -9.66
CA GLU A 8 5.46 7.36 -10.98
C GLU A 8 4.75 6.15 -11.60
N SER A 9 4.88 4.97 -11.00
CA SER A 9 4.25 3.74 -11.51
C SER A 9 2.71 3.89 -11.56
N PRO A 10 2.03 3.55 -12.65
CA PRO A 10 0.57 3.60 -12.74
C PRO A 10 -0.11 2.40 -12.06
N LYS A 11 0.67 1.52 -11.43
CA LYS A 11 0.11 0.37 -10.70
C LYS A 11 -0.56 0.85 -9.40
N PRO A 12 -1.69 0.22 -9.01
CA PRO A 12 -2.32 0.48 -7.72
C PRO A 12 -1.32 0.35 -6.57
N LYS A 13 -1.36 1.28 -5.62
CA LYS A 13 -0.54 1.24 -4.40
C LYS A 13 -1.41 1.43 -3.16
N LEU A 14 -1.21 0.56 -2.18
CA LEU A 14 -1.77 0.70 -0.84
C LEU A 14 -0.64 1.12 0.11
N PHE A 15 -0.88 2.18 0.85
CA PHE A 15 0.03 2.69 1.88
C PHE A 15 -0.60 2.44 3.25
N ILE A 16 0.14 1.84 4.18
CA ILE A 16 -0.33 1.56 5.54
C ILE A 16 0.67 2.16 6.54
N HIS A 17 0.19 2.88 7.54
CA HIS A 17 1.05 3.59 8.49
C HIS A 17 0.41 3.71 9.87
N GLY A 18 1.21 3.53 10.92
CA GLY A 18 0.83 3.83 12.30
C GLY A 18 1.09 5.30 12.62
N GLY A 19 0.08 6.04 13.05
CA GLY A 19 0.17 7.48 13.34
C GLY A 19 1.01 7.82 14.57
N GLY A 20 1.27 6.84 15.45
CA GLY A 20 2.17 6.94 16.59
C GLY A 20 3.60 6.45 16.29
N ASP A 21 3.94 6.22 15.02
CA ASP A 21 5.27 5.76 14.62
C ASP A 21 6.34 6.82 14.96
N GLY A 22 7.26 6.46 15.86
CA GLY A 22 8.40 7.29 16.24
C GLY A 22 9.54 7.31 15.23
N PHE A 23 9.54 6.43 14.22
CA PHE A 23 10.59 6.32 13.20
C PHE A 23 10.25 7.05 11.90
N THR A 24 8.99 6.97 11.46
CA THR A 24 8.51 7.71 10.28
C THR A 24 7.41 8.67 10.71
N SER A 25 7.63 9.96 10.53
CA SER A 25 6.57 10.93 10.78
C SER A 25 5.43 10.79 9.78
N THR A 26 4.19 11.01 10.23
CA THR A 26 3.00 11.10 9.38
C THR A 26 3.20 12.09 8.23
N SER A 27 3.93 13.18 8.46
CA SER A 27 4.27 14.17 7.42
C SER A 27 5.16 13.61 6.31
N THR A 28 6.09 12.71 6.62
CA THR A 28 6.92 12.04 5.63
C THR A 28 6.09 11.04 4.83
N PHE A 29 5.24 10.28 5.51
CA PHE A 29 4.28 9.39 4.87
C PHE A 29 3.38 10.14 3.87
N GLU A 30 2.77 11.24 4.29
CA GLU A 30 1.90 12.05 3.44
C GLU A 30 2.65 12.65 2.24
N HIS A 31 3.90 13.05 2.42
CA HIS A 31 4.72 13.54 1.32
C HIS A 31 4.88 12.51 0.20
N PHE A 32 5.16 11.25 0.56
CA PHE A 32 5.29 10.17 -0.43
C PHE A 32 3.94 9.75 -1.01
N PHE A 33 2.90 9.66 -0.19
CA PHE A 33 1.55 9.38 -0.64
C PHE A 33 1.10 10.41 -1.69
N ASN A 34 1.27 11.70 -1.42
CA ASN A 34 0.87 12.77 -2.33
C ASN A 34 1.64 12.75 -3.65
N LYS A 35 2.92 12.32 -3.63
CA LYS A 35 3.75 12.17 -4.83
C LYS A 35 3.47 10.93 -5.66
N ALA A 36 2.86 9.89 -5.08
CA ALA A 36 2.57 8.67 -5.81
C ALA A 36 1.48 8.90 -6.89
N ALA A 37 1.61 8.25 -8.03
CA ALA A 37 0.61 8.25 -9.09
C ALA A 37 -0.59 7.39 -8.71
N GLU A 38 -1.77 7.81 -9.18
CA GLU A 38 -3.04 7.10 -9.04
C GLU A 38 -3.06 5.78 -9.85
N PRO A 39 -3.86 4.77 -9.46
CA PRO A 39 -4.71 4.76 -8.25
C PRO A 39 -3.89 4.49 -6.98
N LYS A 40 -4.15 5.22 -5.91
CA LYS A 40 -3.50 5.01 -4.60
C LYS A 40 -4.48 5.11 -3.44
N GLU A 41 -4.23 4.33 -2.40
CA GLU A 41 -5.02 4.33 -1.16
C GLU A 41 -4.11 4.38 0.06
N LYS A 42 -4.62 4.93 1.15
CA LYS A 42 -3.91 4.99 2.43
C LYS A 42 -4.79 4.53 3.59
N LEU A 43 -4.18 3.83 4.53
CA LEU A 43 -4.69 3.59 5.87
C LEU A 43 -3.70 4.21 6.87
N ILE A 44 -4.19 5.13 7.70
CA ILE A 44 -3.45 5.63 8.86
C ILE A 44 -4.20 5.14 10.09
N VAL A 45 -3.51 4.40 10.96
CA VAL A 45 -4.07 3.95 12.22
C VAL A 45 -3.53 4.86 13.31
N GLU A 46 -4.37 5.78 13.79
CA GLU A 46 -4.00 6.78 14.80
C GLU A 46 -3.59 6.11 16.12
N ASP A 47 -2.64 6.72 16.83
CA ASP A 47 -2.14 6.30 18.15
C ASP A 47 -1.50 4.89 18.23
N VAL A 48 -1.15 4.30 17.09
CA VAL A 48 -0.45 3.01 17.01
C VAL A 48 1.04 3.24 16.76
N GLY A 49 1.88 2.72 17.66
CA GLY A 49 3.33 2.74 17.52
C GLY A 49 3.82 1.82 16.40
N HIS A 50 5.08 1.97 16.01
CA HIS A 50 5.68 1.25 14.88
C HIS A 50 5.51 -0.28 14.94
N PHE A 51 5.60 -0.87 16.13
CA PHE A 51 5.53 -2.32 16.33
C PHE A 51 4.14 -2.84 16.71
N ASP A 52 3.21 -1.93 17.04
CA ASP A 52 1.86 -2.32 17.45
C ASP A 52 1.01 -2.66 16.22
N LEU A 53 1.27 -2.01 15.09
CA LEU A 53 0.55 -2.26 13.83
C LEU A 53 0.85 -3.66 13.25
N GLU A 54 2.01 -4.23 13.57
CA GLU A 54 2.37 -5.62 13.23
C GLU A 54 1.82 -6.63 14.25
N GLY A 55 1.15 -6.15 15.31
CA GLY A 55 0.58 -6.96 16.37
C GLY A 55 -0.70 -7.70 15.96
N PRO A 56 -1.05 -8.77 16.69
CA PRO A 56 -2.22 -9.60 16.39
C PRO A 56 -3.55 -8.85 16.48
N ASP A 57 -3.60 -7.73 17.22
CA ASP A 57 -4.81 -6.91 17.37
C ASP A 57 -5.19 -6.17 16.07
N TYR A 58 -4.20 -5.87 15.22
CA TYR A 58 -4.41 -5.17 13.94
C TYR A 58 -4.38 -6.11 12.74
N ASP A 59 -3.93 -7.36 12.91
CA ASP A 59 -3.87 -8.35 11.84
C ASP A 59 -5.22 -8.53 11.10
N PRO A 60 -6.38 -8.63 11.77
CA PRO A 60 -7.68 -8.69 11.09
C PRO A 60 -7.97 -7.44 10.24
N LEU A 61 -7.68 -6.26 10.78
CA LEU A 61 -7.88 -4.98 10.10
C LEU A 61 -7.00 -4.87 8.85
N LEU A 62 -5.71 -5.22 8.97
CA LEU A 62 -4.77 -5.16 7.86
C LEU A 62 -5.13 -6.17 6.78
N CYS A 63 -5.49 -7.39 7.16
CA CYS A 63 -5.98 -8.41 6.24
C CYS A 63 -7.19 -7.89 5.46
N ASP A 64 -8.20 -7.38 6.14
CA ASP A 64 -9.42 -6.87 5.50
C ASP A 64 -9.12 -5.74 4.51
N VAL A 65 -8.28 -4.77 4.88
CA VAL A 65 -7.92 -3.66 3.99
C VAL A 65 -7.12 -4.15 2.78
N ILE A 66 -6.20 -5.09 2.97
CA ILE A 66 -5.44 -5.68 1.87
C ILE A 66 -6.36 -6.45 0.92
N PHE A 67 -7.29 -7.25 1.45
CA PHE A 67 -8.23 -8.01 0.62
C PHE A 67 -9.18 -7.10 -0.14
N GLN A 68 -9.74 -6.07 0.49
CA GLN A 68 -10.59 -5.08 -0.18
C GLN A 68 -9.82 -4.34 -1.28
N PHE A 69 -8.58 -3.94 -1.01
CA PHE A 69 -7.74 -3.30 -2.01
C PHE A 69 -7.45 -4.24 -3.19
N ILE A 70 -7.08 -5.50 -2.91
CA ILE A 70 -6.87 -6.50 -3.95
C ILE A 70 -8.15 -6.68 -4.75
N GLU A 71 -9.29 -6.94 -4.13
CA GLU A 71 -10.57 -7.16 -4.82
C GLU A 71 -10.93 -5.99 -5.75
N LYS A 72 -10.80 -4.76 -5.25
CA LYS A 72 -11.07 -3.53 -6.00
C LYS A 72 -10.20 -3.39 -7.26
N PHE A 73 -8.94 -3.85 -7.22
CA PHE A 73 -7.99 -3.69 -8.32
C PHE A 73 -7.65 -5.00 -9.07
N SER A 74 -8.07 -6.16 -8.57
CA SER A 74 -7.85 -7.48 -9.18
C SER A 74 -8.86 -7.77 -10.27
N ALA A 75 -10.08 -7.23 -10.16
CA ALA A 75 -11.11 -7.33 -11.19
C ALA A 75 -10.65 -6.78 -12.55
N THR A 76 -9.63 -5.92 -12.58
CA THR A 76 -9.07 -5.31 -13.79
C THR A 76 -8.01 -6.18 -14.49
N ARG A 77 -7.65 -7.36 -13.95
CA ARG A 77 -6.57 -8.21 -14.48
C ARG A 77 -6.97 -9.66 -14.78
N VAL A 78 -8.10 -9.88 -15.46
CA VAL A 78 -8.15 -10.99 -16.44
C VAL A 78 -7.47 -10.54 -17.74
N ARG A 79 -6.18 -10.20 -17.67
CA ARG A 79 -5.32 -10.17 -18.84
C ARG A 79 -4.47 -11.42 -18.79
N ARG A 80 -4.96 -12.45 -19.49
CA ARG A 80 -4.26 -13.69 -19.83
C ARG A 80 -2.77 -13.41 -20.03
N TRP A 81 -1.94 -13.76 -19.05
CA TRP A 81 -0.50 -13.82 -19.25
C TRP A 81 -0.24 -14.90 -20.29
N LYS A 82 0.01 -14.50 -21.54
CA LYS A 82 0.60 -15.43 -22.51
C LYS A 82 2.08 -15.50 -22.16
N SER A 83 2.51 -16.64 -21.63
CA SER A 83 3.92 -16.95 -21.45
C SER A 83 4.68 -16.70 -22.75
N PRO A 84 5.84 -16.03 -22.74
CA PRO A 84 6.69 -15.91 -23.91
C PRO A 84 7.39 -17.23 -24.30
N PHE A 85 7.16 -18.32 -23.54
CA PHE A 85 7.72 -19.65 -23.77
C PHE A 85 6.67 -20.67 -24.22
N SER A 86 5.69 -20.27 -25.03
CA SER A 86 4.90 -21.24 -25.81
C SER A 86 5.56 -21.42 -27.18
N HIS A 87 6.44 -22.41 -27.27
CA HIS A 87 6.84 -23.02 -28.55
C HIS A 87 5.72 -23.93 -29.06
#